data_AF-A0A0L6JPJ4-F1
#
_entry.id   AF-A0A0L6JPJ4-F1
#
_cell.length_a   1.000
_cell.length_b   1.000
_cell.length_c   1.000
_cell.angle_alpha   90.00
_cell.angle_beta   90.00
_cell.angle_gamma   90.00
#
_symmetry.space_group_name_H-M   'P 1'
#
loop_
_entity.id
_entity.type
_entity.pdbx_description
1 polymer ?
#
loop_
_entity_poly.entity_id
_entity_poly.type
_entity_poly.pdbx_seq_one_letter_code
_entity_poly.pdbx_strand_id
1 'polypeptide(L)' 'MSTDEKNNNLEEALEVSSDIMEKKQNWAGFVETTVVNFFVECKLEKLNIEDGRGNKAKLARQKDDTIKVEYTSTTTL' A
#
# COMPACT_ATOMS: atom_id res chain seq x y z
N MET A 1 17.37 10.28 38.02
CA MET A 1 17.60 10.00 36.60
C MET A 1 16.47 9.08 36.16
N SER A 2 15.29 9.68 36.03
CA SER A 2 14.67 10.14 34.76
C SER A 2 14.09 8.98 33.95
N THR A 3 12.84 8.69 34.26
CA THR A 3 11.88 7.91 33.46
C THR A 3 11.46 8.63 32.16
N ASP A 4 12.03 9.81 31.89
CA ASP A 4 11.64 10.70 30.79
C ASP A 4 12.21 10.27 29.43
N GLU A 5 13.30 9.50 29.38
CA GLU A 5 13.94 9.09 28.12
C GLU A 5 13.16 8.02 27.35
N LYS A 6 12.32 7.21 28.03
CA LYS A 6 11.59 6.11 27.39
C LYS A 6 10.31 6.55 26.68
N ASN A 7 9.73 7.69 27.09
CA ASN A 7 8.45 8.16 26.55
C ASN A 7 8.62 8.88 25.20
N ASN A 8 9.75 9.57 25.01
CA ASN A 8 10.02 10.31 23.77
C ASN A 8 10.10 9.40 22.53
N ASN A 9 10.64 8.18 22.67
CA ASN A 9 10.78 7.26 21.54
C ASN A 9 9.43 6.67 21.07
N LEU A 10 8.46 6.51 21.97
CA LEU A 10 7.15 5.95 21.63
C LEU A 10 6.27 6.96 20.92
N GLU A 11 6.30 8.22 21.37
CA GLU A 11 5.53 9.32 20.77
C GLU A 11 6.09 9.69 19.39
N GLU A 12 7.41 9.72 19.23
CA GLU A 12 8.08 9.94 17.94
C GLU A 12 7.80 8.80 16.94
N ALA A 13 7.75 7.54 17.40
CA ALA A 13 7.35 6.41 16.56
C ALA A 13 5.88 6.46 16.12
N LEU A 14 5.00 6.99 16.98
CA LEU A 14 3.58 7.20 16.66
C LEU A 14 3.38 8.35 15.69
N GLU A 15 4.09 9.48 15.86
CA GLU A 15 4.05 10.62 14.94
C GLU A 15 4.59 10.27 13.55
N VAL A 16 5.68 9.50 13.48
CA VAL A 16 6.20 8.96 12.20
C VAL A 16 5.17 8.03 11.55
N SER A 17 4.44 7.24 12.33
CA SER A 17 3.40 6.36 11.79
C SER A 17 2.18 7.11 11.24
N SER A 18 1.81 8.24 11.86
CA SER A 18 0.72 9.10 11.37
C SER A 18 1.11 9.89 10.12
N ASP A 19 2.35 10.39 10.01
CA ASP A 19 2.83 11.08 8.81
C ASP A 19 2.94 10.17 7.58
N ILE A 20 3.22 8.87 7.80
CA ILE A 20 3.18 7.87 6.73
C ILE A 20 1.73 7.62 6.27
N MET A 21 0.75 7.70 7.16
CA MET A 21 -0.67 7.58 6.81
C MET A 21 -1.23 8.85 6.12
N GLU A 22 -0.69 10.04 6.40
CA GLU A 22 -1.18 11.30 5.83
C GLU A 22 -0.59 11.69 4.48
N LYS A 23 0.49 11.04 4.01
CA LYS A 23 0.87 11.12 2.59
C LYS A 23 -0.23 10.47 1.77
N LYS A 24 -1.18 11.27 1.27
CA LYS A 24 -2.23 10.87 0.31
C LYS A 24 -1.66 9.82 -0.66
N GLN A 25 -1.94 8.55 -0.38
CA GLN A 25 -1.39 7.46 -1.14
C GLN A 25 -1.96 7.55 -2.56
N ASN A 26 -1.09 7.80 -3.53
CA ASN A 26 -1.51 7.83 -4.93
C ASN A 26 -1.89 6.42 -5.40
N TRP A 27 -2.60 6.32 -6.52
CA TRP A 27 -3.12 5.04 -7.01
C TRP A 27 -2.03 3.96 -7.13
N ALA A 28 -0.86 4.32 -7.67
CA ALA A 28 0.28 3.42 -7.81
C ALA A 28 0.74 2.88 -6.44
N GLY A 29 0.95 3.77 -5.47
CA GLY A 29 1.34 3.38 -4.11
C GLY A 29 0.30 2.49 -3.43
N PHE A 30 -0.99 2.72 -3.67
CA PHE A 30 -2.05 1.87 -3.15
C PHE A 30 -2.04 0.47 -3.75
N VAL A 31 -1.83 0.37 -5.06
CA VAL A 31 -1.75 -0.92 -5.74
C VAL A 31 -0.52 -1.70 -5.29
N GLU A 32 0.65 -1.07 -5.30
CA GLU A 32 1.94 -1.72 -5.00
C GLU A 32 2.09 -2.13 -3.53
N THR A 33 1.31 -1.55 -2.62
CA THR A 33 1.33 -1.88 -1.20
C THR A 33 0.08 -2.66 -0.79
N THR A 34 -1.02 -1.98 -0.54
CA THR A 34 -2.24 -2.55 0.06
C THR A 34 -2.81 -3.68 -0.79
N VAL A 35 -2.91 -3.49 -2.10
CA VAL A 35 -3.55 -4.46 -2.99
C VAL A 35 -2.67 -5.68 -3.21
N VAL A 36 -1.36 -5.50 -3.41
CA VAL A 36 -0.41 -6.62 -3.52
C VAL A 36 -0.37 -7.43 -2.23
N ASN A 37 -0.31 -6.78 -1.06
CA ASN A 37 -0.31 -7.48 0.22
C ASN A 37 -1.59 -8.32 0.40
N PHE A 38 -2.76 -7.73 0.16
CA PHE A 38 -4.03 -8.45 0.18
C PHE A 38 -4.05 -9.65 -0.79
N PHE A 39 -3.52 -9.46 -2.01
CA PHE A 39 -3.45 -10.51 -3.02
C PHE A 39 -2.59 -11.70 -2.57
N VAL A 40 -1.46 -11.43 -1.89
CA VAL A 40 -0.57 -12.44 -1.33
C VAL A 40 -1.20 -13.15 -0.14
N GLU A 41 -1.69 -12.39 0.84
CA GLU A 41 -2.25 -12.90 2.09
C GLU A 41 -3.47 -13.81 1.85
N CYS A 42 -4.35 -13.41 0.94
CA CYS A 42 -5.52 -14.21 0.56
C CYS A 42 -5.19 -15.31 -0.46
N LYS A 43 -3.92 -15.49 -0.85
CA LYS A 43 -3.46 -16.49 -1.84
C LYS A 43 -4.28 -16.45 -3.12
N LEU A 44 -4.53 -15.24 -3.63
CA LEU A 44 -5.28 -15.05 -4.85
C LEU A 44 -4.42 -15.40 -6.07
N GLU A 45 -5.10 -15.84 -7.13
CA GLU A 45 -4.51 -16.13 -8.44
C GLU A 45 -4.69 -14.98 -9.43
N LYS A 46 -5.84 -14.28 -9.35
CA LYS A 46 -6.18 -13.13 -10.20
C LYS A 46 -7.06 -12.14 -9.43
N LEU A 47 -6.82 -10.85 -9.63
CA LEU A 47 -7.60 -9.76 -9.05
C LEU A 47 -7.67 -8.60 -10.05
N ASN A 48 -8.86 -8.01 -10.22
CA ASN A 48 -9.05 -6.78 -10.97
C ASN A 48 -9.77 -5.79 -10.05
N ILE A 49 -9.29 -4.55 -10.00
CA ILE A 49 -9.88 -3.48 -9.19
C ILE A 49 -10.02 -2.20 -9.99
N GLU A 50 -11.05 -1.42 -9.67
CA GLU A 50 -11.36 -0.13 -10.26
C GLU A 50 -11.99 0.77 -9.20
N ASP A 51 -11.55 2.03 -9.13
CA ASP A 51 -12.03 2.99 -8.12
C ASP A 51 -13.22 3.85 -8.60
N GLY A 52 -13.71 3.59 -9.82
CA GLY A 52 -14.79 4.35 -10.46
C GLY A 52 -14.40 5.75 -10.96
N ARG A 53 -13.13 6.15 -10.81
CA ARG A 53 -12.57 7.44 -11.28
C ARG A 53 -11.59 7.26 -12.44
N GLY A 54 -11.58 6.08 -13.03
CA GLY A 54 -10.72 5.71 -14.14
C GLY A 54 -9.39 5.08 -13.73
N ASN A 55 -9.11 4.98 -12.43
CA ASN A 55 -7.95 4.23 -11.97
C ASN A 55 -8.28 2.73 -11.93
N LYS A 56 -7.41 1.92 -12.52
CA LYS A 56 -7.61 0.47 -12.67
C LYS A 56 -6.32 -0.27 -12.34
N ALA A 57 -6.45 -1.48 -11.82
CA ALA A 57 -5.33 -2.38 -11.65
C ALA A 57 -5.73 -3.83 -11.86
N LYS A 58 -4.76 -4.62 -12.34
CA LYS A 58 -4.86 -6.05 -12.58
C LYS A 58 -3.65 -6.74 -11.96
N LEU A 59 -3.91 -7.75 -11.15
CA LEU A 59 -2.88 -8.60 -10.55
C LEU A 59 -3.13 -10.04 -11.00
N ALA A 60 -2.07 -10.71 -11.42
CA ALA A 60 -2.11 -12.11 -11.81
C ALA A 60 -0.85 -12.84 -11.35
N ARG A 61 -1.05 -13.94 -10.63
CA ARG A 61 0.02 -14.87 -10.29
C ARG A 61 0.47 -15.60 -11.54
N GLN A 62 1.77 -15.65 -11.75
CA GLN A 62 2.41 -16.36 -12.85
C GLN A 62 2.79 -17.78 -12.42
N LYS A 63 3.20 -18.60 -13.38
CA LYS A 63 3.58 -20.01 -13.13
C LYS A 63 4.82 -20.18 -12.26
N ASP A 64 5.65 -19.14 -12.18
CA ASP A 64 6.87 -19.07 -11.36
C ASP A 64 6.62 -18.40 -9.99
N ASP A 65 5.34 -18.31 -9.58
CA ASP A 65 4.87 -17.63 -8.38
C ASP A 65 5.14 -16.11 -8.32
N THR A 66 5.67 -15.51 -9.39
CA THR A 66 5.77 -14.05 -9.49
C THR A 66 4.41 -13.40 -9.67
N ILE A 67 4.26 -12.16 -9.22
CA ILE A 67 3.01 -11.40 -9.37
C ILE A 67 3.21 -10.38 -10.48
N LYS A 68 2.43 -10.53 -11.55
CA LYS A 68 2.33 -9.50 -12.58
C LYS A 68 1.32 -8.46 -12.13
N VAL A 69 1.76 -7.22 -12.01
CA VAL A 69 0.92 -6.06 -11.64
C VAL A 69 0.87 -5.10 -12.82
N GLU A 70 -0.33 -4.74 -13.27
CA GLU A 70 -0.57 -3.72 -14.28
C GLU A 70 -1.57 -2.73 -13.71
N TYR A 71 -1.27 -1.43 -13.74
CA TYR A 71 -2.21 -0.40 -13.31
C TYR A 71 -2.16 0.83 -14.21
N THR A 72 -3.28 1.52 -14.28
CA THR A 72 -3.42 2.81 -14.98
C THR A 72 -3.97 3.83 -14.00
N SER A 73 -3.40 5.04 -14.02
CA SER A 73 -3.89 6.19 -13.27
C SER A 73 -4.36 7.27 -14.23
N THR A 74 -5.54 7.83 -13.99
CA THR A 74 -6.09 8.97 -14.75
C THR A 74 -5.69 10.32 -14.17
N THR A 75 -4.86 10.35 -13.12
CA THR A 75 -4.37 11.60 -12.55
C THR A 75 -3.37 12.24 -13.50
N THR A 76 -3.83 13.23 -14.27
CA THR A 76 -2.97 14.20 -14.94
C THR A 76 -2.33 15.07 -13.85
N LEU A 77 -1.00 15.08 -13.79
CA LEU A 77 -0.22 15.99 -12.94
C LEU A 77 -0.55 17.46 -13.25
#